data_AF-A0A0D8FY19-F1
#
_entry.id   AF-A0A0D8FY19-F1
#
_cell.length_a   1.000
_cell.length_b   1.000
_cell.length_c   1.000
_cell.angle_alpha   90.00
_cell.angle_beta   90.00
_cell.angle_gamma   90.00
#
_symmetry.space_group_name_H-M   'P 1'
#
loop_
_entity.id
_entity.type
_entity.pdbx_description
1 polymer ?
#
loop_
_entity_poly.entity_id
_entity_poly.type
_entity_poly.pdbx_seq_one_letter_code
_entity_poly.pdbx_strand_id
1 'polypeptide(L)'
;MAKLRDSQLELGTRCDLELSADAFLFSFDPGCTTPPYPDIFPKNFAKFRTDYAIPKDIHLHSFRHFAATFLDALVSERQKQARMGWSITHMSRHYTDVVSDEDKRAAEAIGEILG
;
A
#
# COMPACT_ATOMS: atom_id res chain seq x y z
N MET A 1 -10.69 3.54 -3.16
CA MET A 1 -10.85 3.21 -1.72
C MET A 1 -12.31 3.27 -1.27
N ALA A 2 -13.08 4.33 -1.54
CA ALA A 2 -14.50 4.42 -1.15
C ALA A 2 -15.34 3.18 -1.53
N LYS A 3 -15.26 2.73 -2.79
CA LYS A 3 -15.97 1.53 -3.28
C LYS A 3 -15.68 0.24 -2.50
N LEU A 4 -14.45 0.05 -2.01
CA LEU A 4 -14.10 -1.14 -1.22
C LEU A 4 -14.74 -1.08 0.16
N ARG A 5 -14.68 0.09 0.81
CA ARG A 5 -15.27 0.30 2.13
C ARG A 5 -16.79 0.14 2.10
N ASP A 6 -17.44 0.63 1.04
CA ASP A 6 -18.88 0.47 0.83
C ASP A 6 -19.25 -1.01 0.71
N SER A 7 -18.53 -1.80 -0.08
CA SER A 7 -18.77 -3.26 -0.18
C SER A 7 -18.52 -4.00 1.13
N GLN A 8 -17.53 -3.58 1.93
CA GLN A 8 -17.28 -4.18 3.24
C GLN A 8 -18.40 -3.86 4.24
N LEU A 9 -18.92 -2.63 4.23
CA LEU A 9 -20.07 -2.24 5.05
C LEU A 9 -21.32 -3.01 4.66
N GLU A 10 -21.57 -3.17 3.36
CA GLU A 10 -22.68 -3.97 2.84
C GLU A 10 -22.57 -5.43 3.31
N LEU A 11 -21.38 -6.04 3.18
CA LEU A 11 -21.15 -7.42 3.60
C LEU A 11 -21.29 -7.60 5.12
N GLY A 12 -20.75 -6.68 5.92
CA GLY A 12 -20.91 -6.68 7.37
C GLY A 12 -22.37 -6.58 7.79
N THR A 13 -23.11 -5.63 7.20
CA THR A 13 -24.55 -5.44 7.47
C THR A 13 -25.36 -6.69 7.15
N ARG A 14 -25.07 -7.35 6.02
CA ARG A 14 -25.76 -8.60 5.62
C ARG A 14 -25.47 -9.78 6.55
N CYS A 15 -24.41 -9.70 7.35
CA CYS A 15 -24.03 -10.71 8.33
C CYS A 15 -24.31 -10.27 9.77
N ASP A 16 -25.05 -9.16 9.98
CA ASP A 16 -25.31 -8.55 11.29
C ASP A 16 -24.02 -8.24 12.07
N LEU A 17 -22.98 -7.81 11.35
CA LEU A 17 -21.67 -7.45 11.91
C LEU A 17 -21.35 -5.98 11.62
N GLU A 18 -20.83 -5.30 12.64
CA GLU A 18 -20.30 -3.94 12.53
C GLU A 18 -18.78 -3.96 12.28
N LEU A 19 -18.31 -3.05 11.44
CA LEU A 19 -16.87 -2.90 11.19
C LEU A 19 -16.23 -2.09 12.31
N SER A 20 -15.34 -2.73 13.07
CA SER A 20 -14.50 -2.06 14.07
C SER A 20 -13.60 -0.97 13.45
N ALA A 21 -13.16 -0.01 14.27
CA ALA A 21 -12.12 0.94 13.90
C ALA A 21 -10.78 0.25 13.55
N ASP A 22 -10.54 -0.92 14.13
CA ASP A 22 -9.33 -1.75 13.90
C ASP A 22 -9.52 -2.78 12.77
N ALA A 23 -10.63 -2.70 12.03
CA ALA A 23 -10.90 -3.58 10.90
C ALA A 23 -9.79 -3.51 9.84
N PHE A 24 -9.35 -4.67 9.34
CA PHE A 24 -8.37 -4.73 8.25
C PHE A 24 -8.94 -4.08 6.99
N LEU A 25 -8.17 -3.15 6.41
CA LEU A 25 -8.56 -2.47 5.17
C LEU A 25 -8.80 -3.45 4.01
N PHE A 26 -7.95 -4.48 3.90
CA PHE A 26 -8.19 -5.60 3.00
C PHE A 26 -8.62 -6.80 3.85
N SER A 27 -9.80 -7.33 3.56
CA SER A 27 -10.32 -8.54 4.16
C SER A 27 -11.44 -9.10 3.29
N PHE A 28 -11.59 -10.42 3.30
CA PHE A 28 -12.77 -11.11 2.74
C PHE A 28 -13.73 -11.57 3.84
N ASP A 29 -13.36 -11.38 5.10
CA ASP A 29 -14.20 -11.64 6.26
C ASP A 29 -15.23 -10.51 6.39
N PRO A 30 -16.53 -10.82 6.61
CA PRO A 30 -17.57 -9.80 6.76
C PRO A 30 -17.30 -8.77 7.87
N GLY A 31 -16.68 -9.19 8.97
CA GLY A 31 -16.28 -8.28 10.06
C GLY A 31 -14.93 -7.60 9.83
N CYS A 32 -14.25 -7.90 8.72
CA CYS A 32 -12.89 -7.45 8.40
C CYS A 32 -11.88 -7.77 9.51
N THR A 33 -12.06 -8.88 10.22
CA THR A 33 -11.23 -9.26 11.38
C THR A 33 -10.00 -10.07 11.02
N THR A 34 -9.96 -10.61 9.80
CA THR A 34 -8.87 -11.46 9.32
C THR A 34 -8.25 -10.85 8.06
N PRO A 35 -6.92 -10.67 8.00
CA PRO A 35 -6.28 -10.16 6.79
C PRO A 35 -6.30 -11.24 5.69
N PRO A 36 -6.21 -10.86 4.41
CA PRO A 36 -6.01 -11.81 3.33
C PRO A 36 -4.73 -12.62 3.57
N TYR A 37 -4.76 -13.88 3.15
CA TYR A 37 -3.56 -14.71 3.18
C TYR A 37 -2.43 -14.05 2.36
N PRO A 38 -1.15 -14.12 2.81
CA PRO A 38 -0.06 -13.35 2.20
C PRO A 38 0.14 -13.58 0.69
N ASP A 39 -0.25 -14.74 0.17
CA ASP A 39 -0.09 -15.06 -1.25
C ASP A 39 -1.20 -14.50 -2.17
N ILE A 40 -2.27 -13.94 -1.62
CA ILE A 40 -3.41 -13.45 -2.41
C ILE A 40 -2.98 -12.32 -3.34
N PHE A 41 -2.20 -11.35 -2.85
CA PHE A 41 -1.72 -10.25 -3.68
C PHE A 41 -0.76 -10.75 -4.78
N PRO A 42 0.28 -11.55 -4.49
CA PRO A 42 1.12 -12.15 -5.53
C PRO A 42 0.35 -12.93 -6.60
N LYS A 43 -0.64 -13.75 -6.19
CA LYS A 43 -1.46 -14.54 -7.12
C LYS A 43 -2.32 -13.65 -8.02
N ASN A 44 -3.01 -12.67 -7.44
CA ASN A 44 -3.82 -11.73 -8.21
C ASN A 44 -2.95 -10.89 -9.16
N PHE A 45 -1.77 -10.47 -8.73
CA PHE A 45 -0.83 -9.78 -9.61
C PHE A 45 -0.31 -10.69 -10.71
N ALA A 46 -0.02 -11.97 -10.43
CA ALA A 46 0.37 -12.92 -11.47
C ALA A 46 -0.71 -13.05 -12.56
N LYS A 47 -1.99 -13.13 -12.17
CA LYS A 47 -3.12 -13.11 -13.09
C LYS A 47 -3.17 -11.81 -13.90
N PHE A 48 -3.11 -10.66 -13.23
CA PHE A 48 -3.08 -9.35 -13.88
C PHE A 48 -1.96 -9.25 -14.92
N ARG A 49 -0.75 -9.73 -14.61
CA ARG A 49 0.36 -9.75 -15.59
C ARG A 49 0.03 -10.56 -16.83
N THR A 50 -0.65 -11.71 -16.68
CA THR A 50 -1.10 -12.52 -17.82
C THR A 50 -2.15 -11.78 -18.64
N ASP A 51 -3.16 -11.20 -17.98
CA ASP A 51 -4.27 -10.50 -18.65
C ASP A 51 -3.80 -9.27 -19.46
N TYR A 52 -2.71 -8.62 -19.02
CA TYR A 52 -2.18 -7.39 -19.63
C TYR A 52 -0.79 -7.56 -20.25
N ALA A 53 -0.34 -8.80 -20.50
CA ALA A 53 0.94 -9.12 -21.15
C ALA A 53 2.19 -8.45 -20.51
N ILE A 54 2.21 -8.34 -19.18
CA ILE A 54 3.34 -7.78 -18.44
C ILE A 54 4.45 -8.83 -18.32
N PRO A 55 5.74 -8.46 -18.52
CA PRO A 55 6.88 -9.36 -18.35
C PRO A 55 6.91 -10.12 -17.02
N LYS A 56 7.38 -11.38 -17.07
CA LYS A 56 7.35 -12.33 -15.93
C LYS A 56 8.32 -11.98 -14.80
N ASP A 57 9.32 -11.18 -15.07
CA ASP A 57 10.34 -10.66 -14.14
C ASP A 57 9.87 -9.41 -13.39
N ILE A 58 8.75 -8.79 -13.81
CA ILE A 58 8.10 -7.74 -13.02
C ILE A 58 7.26 -8.40 -11.92
N HIS A 59 7.61 -8.12 -10.67
CA HIS A 59 6.95 -8.65 -9.47
C HIS A 59 6.31 -7.51 -8.66
N LEU A 60 5.49 -7.85 -7.66
CA LEU A 60 4.94 -6.83 -6.76
C LEU A 60 6.04 -6.00 -6.08
N HIS A 61 7.17 -6.63 -5.75
CA HIS A 61 8.31 -5.92 -5.16
C HIS A 61 9.01 -4.96 -6.16
N SER A 62 8.85 -5.17 -7.47
CA SER A 62 9.35 -4.23 -8.49
C SER A 62 8.69 -2.86 -8.36
N PHE A 63 7.43 -2.78 -7.92
CA PHE A 63 6.79 -1.48 -7.62
C PHE A 63 7.44 -0.78 -6.44
N ARG A 64 7.89 -1.53 -5.44
CA ARG A 64 8.62 -0.96 -4.30
C ARG A 64 9.99 -0.40 -4.75
N HIS A 65 10.69 -1.10 -5.64
CA HIS A 65 11.91 -0.56 -6.26
C HIS A 65 11.63 0.69 -7.10
N PHE A 66 10.62 0.64 -7.96
CA PHE A 66 10.22 1.80 -8.77
C PHE A 66 9.87 3.01 -7.89
N ALA A 67 9.08 2.81 -6.83
CA ALA A 67 8.76 3.86 -5.86
C ALA A 67 10.03 4.43 -5.21
N ALA A 68 10.99 3.58 -4.81
CA ALA A 68 12.25 4.05 -4.24
C ALA A 68 13.07 4.90 -5.22
N THR A 69 13.16 4.48 -6.49
CA THR A 69 13.84 5.23 -7.55
C THR A 69 13.15 6.56 -7.83
N PHE A 70 11.82 6.55 -7.90
CA PHE A 70 11.04 7.75 -8.18
C PHE A 70 11.13 8.77 -7.03
N LEU A 71 11.06 8.28 -5.79
CA LEU A 71 11.19 9.11 -4.59
C LEU A 71 12.59 9.73 -4.45
N ASP A 72 13.62 9.11 -5.00
CA ASP A 72 14.99 9.64 -4.96
C ASP A 72 15.11 11.03 -5.59
N ALA A 73 14.30 11.31 -6.61
CA ALA A 73 14.27 12.62 -7.28
C ALA A 73 13.43 13.68 -6.53
N LEU A 74 12.61 13.27 -5.57
CA LEU A 74 11.59 14.12 -4.96
C LEU A 74 11.86 14.44 -3.49
N VAL A 75 12.61 13.59 -2.80
CA VAL A 75 12.85 13.74 -1.36
C VAL A 75 14.28 13.39 -0.98
N SER A 76 14.71 13.87 0.19
CA SER A 76 16.01 13.52 0.74
C SER A 76 16.15 12.01 1.00
N GLU A 77 17.39 11.51 1.01
CA GLU A 77 17.69 10.11 1.27
C GLU A 77 17.12 9.62 2.61
N ARG A 78 17.20 10.45 3.66
CA ARG A 78 16.62 10.14 4.98
C ARG A 78 15.11 9.88 4.90
N GLN A 79 14.39 10.67 4.11
CA GLN A 79 12.94 10.51 3.92
C GLN A 79 12.60 9.28 3.08
N LYS A 80 13.39 9.02 2.03
CA LYS A 80 13.29 7.78 1.27
C LYS A 80 13.47 6.56 2.18
N GLN A 81 14.50 6.54 3.03
CA GLN A 81 14.74 5.44 3.98
C GLN A 81 13.57 5.25 4.96
N ALA A 82 13.02 6.34 5.50
CA ALA A 82 11.85 6.31 6.39
C ALA A 82 10.60 5.73 5.68
N ARG A 83 10.26 6.22 4.48
CA ARG A 83 9.12 5.75 3.68
C ARG A 83 9.27 4.29 3.26
N MET A 84 10.50 3.83 3.03
CA MET A 84 10.80 2.45 2.67
C MET A 84 10.88 1.52 3.89
N GLY A 85 10.60 2.00 5.11
CA GLY A 85 10.58 1.17 6.32
C GLY A 85 11.88 0.38 6.53
N TRP A 86 12.99 0.89 6.03
CA TRP A 86 14.28 0.22 6.17
C TRP A 86 14.71 0.36 7.62
N SER A 87 14.67 -0.74 8.37
CA SER A 87 14.94 -0.81 9.80
C SER A 87 16.45 -0.78 10.09
N ILE A 88 17.06 0.27 9.53
CA ILE A 88 18.43 0.72 9.68
C ILE A 88 19.42 -0.27 9.05
N THR A 89 20.73 0.02 9.02
CA THR A 89 21.58 -1.12 9.38
C THR A 89 21.50 -1.43 10.87
N HIS A 90 21.35 -0.47 11.82
CA HIS A 90 20.86 -0.80 13.18
C HIS A 90 20.15 0.33 13.99
N MET A 91 18.86 0.11 14.29
CA MET A 91 17.99 0.73 15.32
C MET A 91 18.38 2.10 15.92
N SER A 92 17.90 3.21 15.34
CA SER A 92 17.82 4.49 16.06
C SER A 92 16.58 5.26 15.59
N ARG A 93 15.43 5.04 16.23
CA ARG A 93 14.96 5.92 17.32
C ARG A 93 15.14 7.38 16.95
N HIS A 94 14.13 7.95 16.30
CA HIS A 94 13.61 9.31 16.54
C HIS A 94 12.57 9.55 15.43
N TYR A 95 11.30 9.33 15.78
CA TYR A 95 10.19 10.03 15.13
C TYR A 95 10.53 11.52 15.22
N THR A 96 11.07 12.09 14.15
CA THR A 96 11.21 13.54 14.01
C THR A 96 10.06 13.98 13.15
N ASP A 97 9.12 14.63 13.83
CA ASP A 97 7.97 15.33 13.31
C ASP A 97 8.28 16.17 12.06
N VAL A 98 7.21 16.39 11.31
CA VAL A 98 7.08 17.29 10.15
C VAL A 98 7.67 16.76 8.85
N VAL A 99 6.85 16.00 8.10
CA VAL A 99 7.09 15.79 6.66
C VAL A 99 5.79 15.82 5.85
N SER A 100 4.74 16.50 6.32
CA SER A 100 3.48 16.54 5.59
C SER A 100 3.61 17.16 4.20
N ASP A 101 4.45 18.17 4.03
CA ASP A 101 4.43 19.00 2.83
C ASP A 101 5.30 18.42 1.70
N GLU A 102 6.37 17.70 2.04
CA GLU A 102 7.12 16.88 1.07
C GLU A 102 6.40 15.56 0.77
N ASP A 103 5.65 14.99 1.73
CA ASP A 103 4.78 13.84 1.50
C ASP A 103 3.64 14.19 0.54
N LYS A 104 2.98 15.33 0.73
CA LYS A 104 1.94 15.84 -0.18
C LYS A 104 2.50 16.09 -1.58
N ARG A 105 3.60 16.83 -1.71
CA ARG A 105 4.22 17.09 -3.03
C ARG A 105 4.62 15.82 -3.75
N ALA A 106 5.18 14.84 -3.04
CA ALA A 106 5.54 13.56 -3.63
C ALA A 106 4.29 12.75 -4.05
N ALA A 107 3.23 12.77 -3.23
CA ALA A 107 1.97 12.10 -3.56
C ALA A 107 1.26 12.74 -4.76
N GLU A 108 1.24 14.07 -4.84
CA GLU A 108 0.71 14.84 -5.98
C GLU A 108 1.48 14.50 -7.27
N ALA A 109 2.81 14.54 -7.24
CA ALA A 109 3.64 14.22 -8.40
C ALA A 109 3.47 12.76 -8.88
N ILE A 110 3.34 11.81 -7.94
CA ILE A 110 3.01 10.41 -8.27
C ILE A 110 1.61 10.32 -8.88
N GLY A 111 0.64 11.06 -8.33
CA GLY A 111 -0.73 11.12 -8.83
C GLY A 111 -0.83 11.61 -10.27
N GLU A 112 -0.11 12.68 -10.63
CA GLU A 112 -0.08 13.21 -12.01
C GLU A 112 0.44 12.20 -13.04
N ILE A 113 1.35 11.32 -12.64
CA ILE A 113 1.92 10.30 -13.52
C ILE A 113 1.01 9.09 -13.65
N LEU A 114 0.29 8.72 -12.59
CA LEU A 114 -0.53 7.51 -12.55
C LEU A 114 -1.94 7.71 -13.10
N GLY A 115 -2.46 8.95 -13.17
CA GLY A 115 -3.74 9.29 -13.79
C GLY A 115 -4.97 8.96 -12.95
#